data_AF-R9L8Q1-F1
#
_entry.id   AF-R9L8Q1-F1
#
_cell.length_a   1.000
_cell.length_b   1.000
_cell.length_c   1.000
_cell.angle_alpha   90.00
_cell.angle_beta   90.00
_cell.angle_gamma   90.00
#
_symmetry.space_group_name_H-M   'P 1'
#
loop_
_entity.id
_entity.type
_entity.pdbx_description
1 polymer ?
#
loop_
_entity_poly.entity_id
_entity_poly.type
_entity_poly.pdbx_seq_one_letter_code
_entity_poly.pdbx_strand_id
1 'polypeptide(L)'
;MFIVPMNRLERMSGMRTGEGEAAPQQQNLSGGSFAQMFNESLKTLEQAQQVADEDALDLALGANGADLHTIMINAAVLESAVKTTVQLTSRAVTSYKEIMSMQV
;
A
#
# COMPACT_ATOMS: atom_id res chain seq x y z
N MET A 1 -6.53 -51.50 23.99
CA MET A 1 -7.01 -50.93 22.72
C MET A 1 -8.16 -49.99 23.07
N PHE A 2 -7.88 -48.70 23.21
CA PHE A 2 -8.84 -47.69 23.65
C PHE A 2 -9.39 -46.98 22.41
N ILE A 3 -10.70 -47.12 22.17
CA ILE A 3 -11.42 -46.34 21.18
C ILE A 3 -11.84 -45.05 21.89
N VAL A 4 -11.25 -43.92 21.51
CA VAL A 4 -11.70 -42.61 21.95
C VAL A 4 -12.94 -42.23 21.15
N PRO A 5 -14.09 -41.94 21.77
CA PRO A 5 -15.27 -41.45 21.07
C PRO A 5 -15.07 -40.00 20.63
N MET A 6 -15.34 -39.73 19.36
CA MET A 6 -15.32 -38.39 18.77
C MET A 6 -16.48 -37.55 19.33
N ASN A 7 -16.18 -36.43 19.99
CA ASN A 7 -17.19 -35.43 20.34
C ASN A 7 -17.78 -34.84 19.06
N ARG A 8 -19.10 -34.94 18.89
CA ARG A 8 -19.83 -34.24 17.83
C ARG A 8 -19.79 -32.74 18.14
N LEU A 9 -19.23 -31.96 17.22
CA LEU A 9 -19.28 -30.50 17.26
C LEU A 9 -20.72 -30.04 17.50
N GLU A 10 -20.90 -29.23 18.54
CA GLU A 10 -22.15 -28.54 18.84
C GLU A 10 -22.52 -27.72 17.61
N ARG A 11 -23.62 -28.11 16.96
CA ARG A 11 -24.24 -27.30 15.90
C ARG A 11 -24.66 -25.99 16.56
N MET A 12 -23.97 -24.90 16.21
CA MET A 12 -24.35 -23.53 16.56
C MET A 12 -25.85 -23.37 16.38
N SER A 13 -26.55 -23.43 17.50
CA SER A 13 -27.97 -23.15 17.62
C SER A 13 -28.08 -21.64 17.73
N GLY A 14 -28.16 -20.98 16.57
CA GLY A 14 -28.24 -19.52 16.47
C GLY A 14 -29.00 -19.01 15.23
N MET A 15 -29.62 -19.87 14.44
CA MET A 15 -30.50 -19.46 13.34
C MET A 15 -31.96 -19.58 13.78
N ARG A 16 -32.38 -18.62 14.61
CA ARG A 16 -33.79 -18.30 14.83
C ARG A 16 -34.17 -17.17 13.87
N THR A 17 -35.16 -17.50 13.07
CA THR A 17 -36.08 -16.67 12.28
C THR A 17 -36.10 -15.18 12.62
N GLY A 18 -35.88 -14.37 11.59
CA GLY A 18 -36.20 -12.96 11.53
C GLY A 18 -36.15 -12.53 10.07
N GLU A 19 -37.32 -12.45 9.45
CA GLU A 19 -37.53 -11.79 8.17
C GLU A 19 -36.97 -10.36 8.23
N GLY A 20 -36.21 -9.98 7.21
CA GLY A 20 -35.62 -8.66 7.09
C GLY A 20 -34.68 -8.66 5.90
N GLU A 21 -35.08 -7.95 4.86
CA GLU A 21 -34.39 -7.75 3.58
C GLU A 21 -32.86 -7.82 3.67
N ALA A 22 -32.26 -8.74 2.90
CA ALA A 22 -30.86 -8.67 2.55
C ALA A 22 -30.63 -7.46 1.64
N ALA A 23 -30.48 -6.28 2.26
CA ALA A 23 -29.84 -5.15 1.63
C ALA A 23 -28.49 -5.62 1.07
N PRO A 24 -28.09 -5.21 -0.15
CA PRO A 24 -26.79 -5.56 -0.68
C PRO A 24 -25.76 -5.06 0.34
N GLN A 25 -24.96 -5.99 0.88
CA GLN A 25 -23.75 -5.65 1.61
C GLN A 25 -22.89 -4.83 0.66
N GLN A 26 -23.03 -3.52 0.80
CA GLN A 26 -22.14 -2.53 0.25
C GLN A 26 -20.80 -2.87 0.86
N GLN A 27 -19.97 -3.56 0.09
CA GLN A 27 -18.58 -3.79 0.39
C GLN A 27 -18.02 -2.41 0.66
N ASN A 28 -17.87 -2.10 1.94
CA ASN A 28 -17.20 -0.90 2.37
C ASN A 28 -15.80 -1.07 1.81
N LEU A 29 -15.49 -0.32 0.75
CA LEU A 29 -14.14 -0.23 0.21
C LEU A 29 -13.29 0.43 1.29
N SER A 30 -12.90 -0.33 2.30
CA SER A 30 -11.91 0.01 3.31
C SER A 30 -10.50 -0.09 2.72
N GLY A 31 -10.34 0.25 1.44
CA GLY A 31 -9.05 0.59 0.85
C GLY A 31 -8.80 2.05 1.21
N GLY A 32 -7.65 2.33 1.83
CA GLY A 32 -7.27 3.71 2.15
C GLY A 32 -7.51 4.63 0.95
N SER A 33 -8.01 5.84 1.21
CA SER A 33 -8.35 6.78 0.14
C SER A 33 -7.16 6.96 -0.81
N PHE A 34 -7.42 7.11 -2.12
CA PHE A 34 -6.36 7.38 -3.10
C PHE A 34 -5.42 8.52 -2.65
N ALA A 35 -6.00 9.55 -2.01
CA ALA A 35 -5.27 10.67 -1.44
C ALA A 35 -4.27 10.24 -0.34
N GLN A 36 -4.63 9.26 0.48
CA GLN A 36 -3.76 8.71 1.52
C GLN A 36 -2.59 7.94 0.91
N MET A 37 -2.83 7.09 -0.09
CA MET A 37 -1.77 6.36 -0.81
C MET A 37 -0.83 7.33 -1.57
N PHE A 38 -1.39 8.40 -2.13
CA PHE A 38 -0.61 9.47 -2.75
C PHE A 38 0.28 10.20 -1.75
N ASN A 39 -0.27 10.57 -0.60
CA ASN A 39 0.49 11.24 0.46
C ASN A 39 1.62 10.33 0.99
N GLU A 40 1.35 9.04 1.18
CA GLU A 40 2.36 8.06 1.59
C GLU A 40 3.47 7.89 0.55
N SER A 41 3.11 7.87 -0.74
CA SER A 41 4.10 7.82 -1.83
C SER A 41 5.00 9.06 -1.84
N LEU A 42 4.43 10.24 -1.60
CA LEU A 42 5.18 11.50 -1.51
C LEU A 42 6.14 11.50 -0.32
N LYS A 43 5.67 11.06 0.85
CA LYS A 43 6.50 10.92 2.05
C LYS A 43 7.64 9.92 1.85
N THR A 44 7.35 8.80 1.18
CA THR A 44 8.36 7.79 0.84
C THR A 44 9.41 8.36 -0.11
N LEU A 45 9.00 9.17 -1.09
CA LEU A 45 9.92 9.86 -2.00
C LEU A 45 10.82 10.85 -1.24
N GLU A 46 10.25 11.68 -0.36
CA GLU A 46 11.02 12.63 0.45
C GLU A 46 12.07 11.92 1.32
N GLN A 47 11.68 10.82 1.96
CA GLN A 47 12.60 10.01 2.77
C GLN A 47 13.70 9.37 1.90
N ALA A 48 13.33 8.80 0.75
CA ALA A 48 14.31 8.20 -0.17
C ALA A 48 15.29 9.24 -0.73
N GLN A 49 14.84 10.48 -0.98
CA GLN A 49 15.72 11.57 -1.41
C GLN A 49 16.73 11.94 -0.32
N GLN A 50 16.27 12.12 0.92
CA GLN A 50 17.16 12.46 2.04
C GLN A 50 18.26 11.40 2.24
N VAL A 51 17.88 10.12 2.22
CA VAL A 51 18.84 9.01 2.36
C VAL A 51 19.83 9.00 1.19
N ALA A 52 19.36 9.18 -0.05
CA ALA A 52 20.23 9.20 -1.22
C ALA A 52 21.21 10.39 -1.22
N ASP A 53 20.78 11.54 -0.69
CA ASP A 53 21.65 12.72 -0.55
C ASP A 53 22.74 12.49 0.50
N GLU A 54 22.41 11.88 1.64
CA GLU A 54 23.40 11.46 2.65
C GLU A 54 24.37 10.43 2.09
N ASP A 55 23.86 9.40 1.41
CA ASP A 55 24.66 8.38 0.75
C ASP A 55 25.61 8.95 -0.31
N ALA A 56 25.16 9.96 -1.07
CA ALA A 56 25.99 10.64 -2.06
C ALA A 56 27.14 11.42 -1.41
N LEU A 57 26.89 12.03 -0.25
CA LEU A 57 27.94 12.70 0.54
C LEU A 57 28.94 11.68 1.10
N ASP A 58 28.46 10.59 1.67
CA ASP A 58 29.31 9.53 2.21
C ASP A 58 30.18 8.87 1.12
N LEU A 59 29.62 8.68 -0.07
CA LEU A 59 30.36 8.22 -1.25
C LEU A 59 31.45 9.23 -1.65
N ALA A 60 31.12 10.52 -1.73
CA ALA A 60 32.05 11.57 -2.13
C ALA A 60 33.19 11.77 -1.11
N LEU A 61 32.91 11.57 0.18
CA LEU A 61 33.89 11.62 1.26
C LEU A 61 34.78 10.37 1.32
N GLY A 62 34.47 9.34 0.51
CA GLY A 62 35.25 8.10 0.46
C GLY A 62 35.25 7.38 1.81
N ALA A 63 34.15 7.45 2.56
CA ALA A 63 34.03 6.82 3.86
C ALA A 63 34.26 5.30 3.72
N ASN A 64 35.42 4.83 4.17
CA ASN A 64 35.90 3.44 4.08
C ASN A 64 35.09 2.49 4.98
N GLY A 65 33.79 2.35 4.68
CA GLY A 65 32.80 1.63 5.46
C GLY A 65 31.36 1.90 5.02
N ALA A 66 31.12 2.93 4.19
CA ALA A 66 29.85 3.08 3.50
C ALA A 66 29.71 1.91 2.52
N ASP A 67 28.76 1.03 2.81
CA ASP A 67 28.50 -0.13 1.97
C ASP A 67 27.98 0.37 0.63
N LEU A 68 28.86 0.39 -0.38
CA LEU A 68 28.52 0.76 -1.76
C LEU A 68 27.27 0.03 -2.24
N HIS A 69 27.04 -1.21 -1.78
CA HIS A 69 25.84 -1.96 -2.09
C HIS A 69 24.58 -1.27 -1.55
N THR A 70 24.60 -0.81 -0.30
CA THR A 70 23.50 -0.07 0.32
C THR A 70 23.23 1.25 -0.42
N ILE A 71 24.27 2.00 -0.76
CA ILE A 71 24.14 3.23 -1.56
C ILE A 71 23.47 2.95 -2.90
N MET A 72 23.90 1.90 -3.60
CA MET A 72 23.29 1.49 -4.86
C MET A 72 21.83 1.05 -4.70
N ILE A 73 21.50 0.34 -3.62
CA ILE A 73 20.11 -0.02 -3.31
C ILE A 73 19.27 1.23 -3.08
N ASN A 74 19.74 2.16 -2.26
CA ASN A 74 19.01 3.37 -1.92
C ASN A 74 18.80 4.26 -3.17
N ALA A 75 19.80 4.34 -4.04
CA ALA A 75 19.65 4.99 -5.35
C ALA A 75 18.57 4.33 -6.23
N ALA A 76 18.52 3.00 -6.28
CA ALA A 76 17.49 2.27 -7.03
C ALA A 76 16.08 2.45 -6.41
N VAL A 77 16.00 2.50 -5.08
CA VAL A 77 14.76 2.80 -4.35
C VAL A 77 14.27 4.20 -4.69
N LEU A 78 15.16 5.20 -4.67
CA LEU A 78 14.83 6.57 -5.04
C LEU A 78 14.31 6.65 -6.49
N GLU A 79 15.01 6.03 -7.44
CA GLU A 79 14.57 6.01 -8.85
C GLU A 79 13.16 5.42 -8.99
N SER A 80 12.90 4.29 -8.32
CA SER A 80 11.60 3.64 -8.31
C SER A 80 10.51 4.51 -7.66
N ALA A 81 10.83 5.17 -6.54
CA ALA A 81 9.93 6.07 -5.84
C ALA A 81 9.54 7.28 -6.70
N VAL A 82 10.51 7.90 -7.38
CA VAL A 82 10.28 9.00 -8.32
C VAL A 82 9.35 8.55 -9.45
N LYS A 83 9.68 7.43 -10.10
CA LYS A 83 8.89 6.89 -11.21
C LYS A 83 7.45 6.59 -10.79
N THR A 84 7.27 5.97 -9.63
CA THR A 84 5.96 5.64 -9.06
C THR A 84 5.16 6.90 -8.78
N THR A 85 5.78 7.92 -8.16
CA THR A 85 5.12 9.19 -7.83
C THR A 85 4.67 9.94 -9.08
N VAL A 86 5.49 9.96 -10.13
CA VAL A 86 5.13 10.56 -11.43
C VAL A 86 3.95 9.82 -12.07
N GLN A 87 3.98 8.48 -12.06
CA GLN A 87 2.87 7.67 -12.58
C GLN A 87 1.58 7.91 -11.80
N LEU A 88 1.67 8.02 -10.47
CA LEU A 88 0.52 8.26 -9.62
C LEU A 88 -0.08 9.65 -9.86
N THR A 89 0.77 10.67 -9.98
CA THR A 89 0.35 12.04 -10.34
C THR A 89 -0.32 12.06 -11.72
N SER A 90 0.26 11.40 -12.71
CA SER A 90 -0.33 11.28 -14.06
C SER A 90 -1.70 10.59 -14.02
N ARG A 91 -1.82 9.52 -13.23
CA ARG A 91 -3.09 8.82 -13.05
C ARG A 91 -4.13 9.70 -12.36
N ALA A 92 -3.75 10.46 -11.33
CA ALA A 92 -4.63 11.42 -10.66
C ALA A 92 -5.19 12.47 -11.63
N VAL A 93 -4.31 13.09 -12.44
CA VAL A 93 -4.70 14.09 -13.44
C VAL A 93 -5.61 13.50 -14.50
N THR A 94 -5.30 12.28 -14.96
CA THR A 94 -6.12 11.59 -15.97
C THR A 94 -7.51 11.26 -15.42
N SER A 95 -7.61 10.71 -14.21
CA SER A 95 -8.88 10.40 -13.56
C SER A 95 -9.72 11.67 -13.32
N TYR A 96 -9.08 12.78 -12.96
CA TYR A 96 -9.77 14.07 -12.85
C TYR A 96 -10.35 14.52 -14.21
N LYS A 97 -9.55 14.45 -15.28
CA LYS A 97 -10.01 14.77 -16.64
C LYS A 97 -11.16 13.86 -17.11
N GLU A 98 -11.11 12.58 -16.75
CA GLU A 98 -12.13 11.59 -17.11
C GLU A 98 -13.46 11.89 -16.42
N ILE A 99 -13.45 12.24 -15.13
CA ILE A 99 -14.65 12.67 -14.38
C ILE A 99 -15.27 13.92 -15.01
N MET A 100 -14.46 14.90 -15.41
CA MET A 100 -14.95 16.10 -16.08
C MET A 100 -15.54 15.81 -17.47
N SER A 101 -14.93 14.89 -18.20
CA SER A 101 -15.38 14.51 -19.56
C SER A 101 -16.63 13.65 -19.56
N MET A 102 -16.99 12.99 -18.44
CA MET A 102 -18.24 12.24 -18.29
C MET A 102 -19.48 13.13 -18.08
N GLN A 103 -19.33 14.40 -17.72
CA GLN A 103 -20.44 15.30 -17.39
C GLN A 103 -20.94 16.17 -18.56
N VAL A 104 -20.38 16.01 -19.77
CA VAL A 104 -20.85 16.69 -20.99
C VAL A 104 -21.66 15.78 -21.89
#